data_AF-A0A349EEB8-F1
#
_entry.id   AF-A0A349EEB8-F1
#
_cell.length_a   1.000
_cell.length_b   1.000
_cell.length_c   1.000
_cell.angle_alpha   90.00
_cell.angle_beta   90.00
_cell.angle_gamma   90.00
#
_symmetry.space_group_name_H-M   'P 1'
#
loop_
_entity.id
_entity.type
_entity.pdbx_description
1 polymer ?
#
loop_
_entity_poly.entity_id
_entity_poly.type
_entity_poly.pdbx_seq_one_letter_code
_entity_poly.pdbx_strand_id
1 'polypeptide(L)'
;MRRVIQVSAKDLAQQGPVYCAGILAHEAGHALISRYSLFTLPELPPVVGHGDLTHLALLKLLNALEDPRVEYWMTQRYPGCRGWFAEVDGATALQPTPLPDGLPDFLRFGVECAREWVLDWQAAPEAFAVPARIAETLAATRAARRRYAEAMLPPVTLDAADLDPALLVTYPHHIWSRLNAPVRIRAWPSRWEQGIQHYAWQAAEFAHTAIVPTGLQWLERDVQRLATGLQADRNAWRQALVIRDERNSPAATALVMTMLAAHPESGEAPLTGQRLAADVLYLMLAERPPKRWEITPPQRPEEGVQRYPERDYAAPRLPESADAYEQARLRVASQIDAFTAQVEQILQPCSRLHDQAGYPSGYRLDLRRVMGFEADARCYHQLWRRK
;
A
#
# COMPACT_ATOMS: atom_id res chain seq x y z
N MET A 1 -6.97 -4.22 18.11
CA MET A 1 -5.96 -3.28 17.57
C MET A 1 -6.75 -2.17 16.90
N ARG A 2 -6.75 -0.94 17.44
CA ARG A 2 -7.31 0.22 16.72
C ARG A 2 -6.50 0.43 15.45
N ARG A 3 -7.15 0.69 14.32
CA ARG A 3 -6.45 1.16 13.13
C ARG A 3 -6.67 2.68 13.11
N VAL A 4 -5.58 3.43 13.21
CA VAL A 4 -5.60 4.89 13.23
C VAL A 4 -4.79 5.33 12.02
N ILE A 5 -5.35 6.20 11.19
CA ILE A 5 -4.61 6.91 10.16
C ILE A 5 -4.28 8.29 10.73
N GLN A 6 -3.00 8.64 10.73
CA GLN A 6 -2.51 9.90 11.26
C GLN A 6 -2.20 10.84 10.11
N VAL A 7 -2.63 12.10 10.25
CA VAL A 7 -2.30 13.18 9.31
C VAL A 7 -1.29 14.11 9.96
N SER A 8 -0.30 14.55 9.18
CA SER A 8 0.77 15.42 9.64
C SER A 8 0.18 16.80 9.86
N ALA A 9 0.39 17.36 11.05
CA ALA A 9 -0.01 18.74 11.34
C ALA A 9 0.62 19.73 10.34
N LYS A 10 1.82 19.43 9.85
CA LYS A 10 2.50 20.22 8.83
C LYS A 10 1.75 20.18 7.49
N ASP A 11 1.36 18.99 7.03
CA ASP A 11 0.64 18.87 5.75
C ASP A 11 -0.76 19.49 5.88
N LEU A 12 -1.43 19.36 7.02
CA LEU A 12 -2.71 20.04 7.28
C LEU A 12 -2.57 21.57 7.23
N ALA A 13 -1.49 22.11 7.79
CA ALA A 13 -1.22 23.55 7.78
C ALA A 13 -0.80 24.07 6.39
N GLN A 14 -0.06 23.27 5.62
CA GLN A 14 0.52 23.69 4.33
C GLN A 14 -0.37 23.42 3.12
N GLN A 15 -1.05 22.26 3.11
CA GLN A 15 -1.86 21.78 1.99
C GLN A 15 -3.37 21.90 2.27
N GLY A 16 -3.75 22.10 3.54
CA GLY A 16 -5.14 22.27 3.93
C GLY A 16 -5.91 20.97 4.15
N PRO A 17 -7.13 21.06 4.68
CA PRO A 17 -7.93 19.90 5.10
C PRO A 17 -8.43 19.04 3.94
N VAL A 18 -8.66 19.62 2.75
CA VAL A 18 -9.16 18.89 1.57
C VAL A 18 -8.09 17.93 1.04
N TYR A 19 -6.85 18.42 0.86
CA TYR A 19 -5.70 17.58 0.53
C TYR A 19 -5.55 16.43 1.52
N CYS A 20 -5.58 16.74 2.82
CA CYS A 20 -5.47 15.73 3.87
C CYS A 20 -6.60 14.71 3.85
N ALA A 21 -7.84 15.12 3.54
CA ALA A 21 -8.96 14.20 3.36
C ALA A 21 -8.75 13.25 2.16
N GLY A 22 -8.11 13.73 1.08
CA GLY A 22 -7.72 12.90 -0.06
C GLY A 22 -6.72 11.82 0.34
N ILE A 23 -5.65 12.20 1.06
CA ILE A 23 -4.67 11.24 1.60
C ILE A 23 -5.33 10.23 2.54
N LEU A 24 -6.20 10.69 3.45
CA LEU A 24 -6.95 9.79 4.33
C LEU A 24 -7.83 8.79 3.56
N ALA A 25 -8.52 9.25 2.53
CA ALA A 25 -9.35 8.42 1.68
C ALA A 25 -8.53 7.37 0.93
N HIS A 26 -7.36 7.75 0.40
CA HIS A 26 -6.40 6.86 -0.25
C HIS A 26 -5.96 5.73 0.70
N GLU A 27 -5.44 6.08 1.88
CA GLU A 27 -4.97 5.09 2.87
C GLU A 27 -6.08 4.16 3.38
N ALA A 28 -7.27 4.73 3.58
CA ALA A 28 -8.42 3.93 3.97
C ALA A 28 -8.87 2.99 2.84
N GLY A 29 -8.79 3.41 1.59
CA GLY A 29 -9.05 2.56 0.45
C GLY A 29 -8.07 1.38 0.39
N HIS A 30 -6.77 1.59 0.64
CA HIS A 30 -5.81 0.48 0.80
C HIS A 30 -6.23 -0.48 1.92
N ALA A 31 -6.60 0.06 3.08
CA ALA A 31 -7.07 -0.75 4.20
C ALA A 31 -8.32 -1.57 3.85
N LEU A 32 -9.19 -1.05 2.99
CA LEU A 32 -10.42 -1.70 2.56
C LEU A 32 -10.18 -2.78 1.50
N ILE A 33 -9.41 -2.52 0.45
CA ILE A 33 -9.38 -3.40 -0.73
C ILE A 33 -8.01 -3.98 -1.11
N SER A 34 -6.90 -3.49 -0.56
CA SER A 34 -5.56 -3.98 -0.90
C SER A 34 -5.18 -5.20 -0.08
N ARG A 35 -4.91 -6.32 -0.75
CA ARG A 35 -4.51 -7.59 -0.10
C ARG A 35 -3.38 -8.32 -0.84
N TYR A 36 -2.75 -7.71 -1.85
CA TYR A 36 -1.72 -8.40 -2.65
C TYR A 36 -0.55 -8.92 -1.79
N SER A 37 -0.24 -8.25 -0.67
CA SER A 37 0.78 -8.67 0.30
C SER A 37 0.42 -9.91 1.12
N LEU A 38 -0.84 -10.36 1.09
CA LEU A 38 -1.29 -11.57 1.77
C LEU A 38 -1.03 -12.84 0.96
N PHE A 39 -0.75 -12.72 -0.34
CA PHE A 39 -0.63 -13.88 -1.22
C PHE A 39 0.83 -14.28 -1.45
N THR A 40 1.02 -15.58 -1.61
CA THR A 40 2.18 -16.15 -2.26
C THR A 40 1.91 -16.09 -3.77
N LEU A 41 2.46 -15.06 -4.41
CA LEU A 41 2.41 -14.94 -5.87
C LEU A 41 3.27 -16.05 -6.51
N PRO A 42 2.98 -16.45 -7.76
CA PRO A 42 3.85 -17.39 -8.48
C PRO A 42 5.31 -16.94 -8.42
N GLU A 43 6.23 -17.89 -8.34
CA GLU A 43 7.65 -17.55 -8.25
C GLU A 43 8.09 -16.83 -9.53
N LEU A 44 8.59 -15.59 -9.35
CA LEU A 44 9.28 -14.86 -10.39
C LEU A 44 10.76 -15.27 -10.37
N PRO A 45 11.40 -15.40 -11.55
CA PRO A 45 12.82 -15.67 -11.60
C PRO A 45 13.59 -14.55 -10.85
N PRO A 46 14.55 -14.89 -9.98
CA PRO A 46 15.28 -13.89 -9.23
C PRO A 46 16.19 -13.09 -10.17
N VAL A 47 16.10 -11.75 -10.13
CA VAL A 47 16.99 -10.85 -10.87
C VAL A 47 18.42 -11.05 -10.38
N VAL A 48 19.28 -11.57 -11.26
CA VAL A 48 20.70 -11.90 -10.98
C VAL A 48 20.85 -12.87 -9.77
N GLY A 49 19.86 -13.74 -9.55
CA GLY A 49 19.85 -14.65 -8.40
C GLY A 49 19.56 -13.96 -7.05
N HIS A 50 19.18 -12.68 -7.03
CA HIS A 50 18.83 -11.93 -5.82
C HIS A 50 17.31 -11.96 -5.58
N GLY A 51 16.84 -13.00 -4.89
CA GLY A 51 15.40 -13.19 -4.59
C GLY A 51 14.78 -12.03 -3.80
N ASP A 52 15.46 -11.54 -2.75
CA ASP A 52 14.91 -10.47 -1.89
C ASP A 52 14.72 -9.14 -2.63
N LEU A 53 15.64 -8.78 -3.53
CA LEU A 53 15.51 -7.60 -4.41
C LEU A 53 14.28 -7.73 -5.31
N THR A 54 14.11 -8.90 -5.93
CA THR A 54 12.97 -9.18 -6.82
C THR A 54 11.65 -9.06 -6.07
N HIS A 55 11.58 -9.63 -4.86
CA HIS A 55 10.40 -9.54 -4.01
C HIS A 55 10.10 -8.10 -3.59
N LEU A 56 11.12 -7.35 -3.16
CA LEU A 56 10.95 -5.97 -2.74
C LEU A 56 10.52 -5.06 -3.90
N ALA A 57 11.13 -5.23 -5.08
CA ALA A 57 10.72 -4.52 -6.28
C ALA A 57 9.28 -4.85 -6.65
N LEU A 58 8.88 -6.13 -6.60
CA LEU A 58 7.48 -6.53 -6.82
C LEU A 58 6.52 -5.78 -5.88
N LEU A 59 6.85 -5.67 -4.60
CA LEU A 59 6.03 -4.92 -3.64
C LEU A 59 5.92 -3.43 -3.98
N LYS A 60 7.02 -2.79 -4.42
CA LYS A 60 7.03 -1.38 -4.83
C LYS A 60 6.19 -1.15 -6.10
N LEU A 61 6.33 -2.03 -7.08
CA LEU A 61 5.56 -1.94 -8.33
C LEU A 61 4.08 -2.18 -8.08
N LEU A 62 3.72 -3.21 -7.32
CA LEU A 62 2.32 -3.48 -6.97
C LEU A 62 1.71 -2.33 -6.15
N ASN A 63 2.48 -1.67 -5.27
CA ASN A 63 2.00 -0.47 -4.59
C ASN A 63 1.62 0.61 -5.62
N ALA A 64 2.53 0.95 -6.53
CA ALA A 64 2.28 1.99 -7.53
C ALA A 64 1.10 1.67 -8.47
N LEU A 65 0.82 0.39 -8.73
CA LEU A 65 -0.35 -0.04 -9.51
C LEU A 65 -1.64 -0.01 -8.68
N GLU A 66 -1.55 -0.27 -7.39
CA GLU A 66 -2.67 -0.32 -6.47
C GLU A 66 -3.24 1.07 -6.17
N ASP A 67 -2.40 2.11 -6.16
CA ASP A 67 -2.81 3.50 -5.91
C ASP A 67 -3.99 3.93 -6.82
N PRO A 68 -3.90 3.86 -8.18
CA PRO A 68 -5.06 4.11 -9.06
C PRO A 68 -6.29 3.23 -8.77
N ARG A 69 -6.07 1.95 -8.46
CA ARG A 69 -7.17 0.99 -8.22
C ARG A 69 -7.96 1.39 -6.97
N VAL A 70 -7.25 1.77 -5.93
CA VAL A 70 -7.80 2.22 -4.66
C VAL A 70 -8.54 3.54 -4.81
N GLU A 71 -7.93 4.52 -5.46
CA GLU A 71 -8.55 5.84 -5.66
C GLU A 71 -9.79 5.74 -6.52
N TYR A 72 -9.72 5.01 -7.64
CA TYR A 72 -10.88 4.79 -8.50
C TYR A 72 -12.02 4.13 -7.72
N TRP A 73 -11.75 3.04 -7.00
CA TRP A 73 -12.76 2.38 -6.17
C TRP A 73 -13.36 3.32 -5.10
N MET A 74 -12.52 4.10 -4.43
CA MET A 74 -12.95 5.10 -3.44
C MET A 74 -13.88 6.14 -4.05
N THR A 75 -13.62 6.62 -5.28
CA THR A 75 -14.51 7.56 -5.98
C THR A 75 -15.83 6.95 -6.43
N GLN A 76 -15.89 5.63 -6.64
CA GLN A 76 -17.15 4.93 -6.90
C GLN A 76 -17.96 4.79 -5.61
N ARG A 77 -17.30 4.42 -4.51
CA ARG A 77 -17.96 4.21 -3.21
C ARG A 77 -18.40 5.51 -2.55
N TYR A 78 -17.54 6.51 -2.64
CA TYR A 78 -17.73 7.82 -2.05
C TYR A 78 -17.47 8.88 -3.12
N PRO A 79 -18.48 9.23 -3.94
CA PRO A 79 -18.31 10.21 -5.03
C PRO A 79 -17.75 11.56 -4.57
N GLY A 80 -17.94 11.94 -3.31
CA GLY A 80 -17.34 13.13 -2.69
C GLY A 80 -15.81 13.13 -2.67
N CYS A 81 -15.15 11.97 -2.69
CA CYS A 81 -13.69 11.86 -2.70
C CYS A 81 -13.05 12.37 -3.99
N ARG A 82 -13.80 12.51 -5.10
CA ARG A 82 -13.25 13.04 -6.37
C ARG A 82 -12.62 14.41 -6.21
N GLY A 83 -13.30 15.31 -5.49
CA GLY A 83 -12.76 16.65 -5.23
C GLY A 83 -11.54 16.63 -4.31
N TRP A 84 -11.45 15.64 -3.42
CA TRP A 84 -10.31 15.49 -2.53
C TRP A 84 -9.08 14.96 -3.28
N PHE A 85 -9.26 13.96 -4.15
CA PHE A 85 -8.16 13.44 -4.99
C PHE A 85 -7.68 14.48 -6.00
N ALA A 86 -8.59 15.26 -6.62
CA ALA A 86 -8.19 16.36 -7.50
C ALA A 86 -7.26 17.38 -6.81
N GLU A 87 -7.46 17.64 -5.51
CA GLU A 87 -6.58 18.51 -4.72
C GLU A 87 -5.20 17.85 -4.49
N VAL A 88 -5.18 16.55 -4.17
CA VAL A 88 -3.94 15.78 -4.01
C VAL A 88 -3.15 15.74 -5.32
N ASP A 89 -3.84 15.47 -6.43
CA ASP A 89 -3.28 15.41 -7.78
C ASP A 89 -2.70 16.76 -8.20
N GLY A 90 -3.42 17.85 -7.96
CA GLY A 90 -2.96 19.21 -8.23
C GLY A 90 -1.71 19.59 -7.43
N ALA A 91 -1.60 19.11 -6.19
CA ALA A 91 -0.45 19.35 -5.33
C ALA A 91 0.78 18.48 -5.66
N THR A 92 0.59 17.28 -6.24
CA THR A 92 1.66 16.27 -6.35
C THR A 92 1.92 15.78 -7.78
N ALA A 93 0.89 15.33 -8.49
CA ALA A 93 1.02 14.56 -9.73
C ALA A 93 0.95 15.42 -11.00
N LEU A 94 0.22 16.53 -10.97
CA LEU A 94 0.05 17.44 -12.10
C LEU A 94 1.14 18.52 -12.19
N GLN A 95 2.05 18.59 -11.22
CA GLN A 95 3.21 19.46 -11.36
C GLN A 95 4.17 18.84 -12.38
N PRO A 96 4.46 19.52 -13.52
CA PRO A 96 5.35 19.03 -14.56
C PRO A 96 6.81 19.14 -14.12
N THR A 97 7.12 18.53 -12.98
CA THR A 97 8.48 18.46 -12.45
C THR A 97 9.10 17.18 -12.99
N PRO A 98 10.12 17.28 -13.86
CA PRO A 98 10.87 16.12 -14.29
C PRO A 98 11.38 15.34 -13.09
N LEU A 99 11.26 14.01 -13.15
CA LEU A 99 11.82 13.15 -12.11
C LEU A 99 13.36 13.26 -12.15
N PRO A 100 14.04 13.24 -10.99
CA PRO A 100 15.48 13.48 -10.91
C PRO A 100 16.28 12.59 -11.87
N ASP A 101 17.33 13.18 -12.44
CA ASP A 101 18.31 12.42 -13.21
C ASP A 101 18.94 11.34 -12.33
N GLY A 102 19.12 10.15 -12.89
CA GLY A 102 19.65 9.01 -12.16
C GLY A 102 18.64 8.22 -11.33
N LEU A 103 17.37 8.62 -11.28
CA LEU A 103 16.31 7.75 -10.74
C LEU A 103 16.29 6.43 -11.54
N PRO A 104 16.35 5.25 -10.90
CA PRO A 104 16.22 3.96 -11.57
C PRO A 104 15.00 3.95 -12.49
N ASP A 105 15.17 3.43 -13.71
CA ASP A 105 14.11 3.36 -14.70
C ASP A 105 12.93 2.50 -14.17
N PHE A 106 13.21 1.52 -13.30
CA PHE A 106 12.21 0.73 -12.57
C PHE A 106 11.29 1.61 -11.71
N LEU A 107 11.86 2.49 -10.88
CA LEU A 107 11.09 3.39 -10.02
C LEU A 107 10.37 4.46 -10.84
N ARG A 108 11.04 4.98 -11.87
CA ARG A 108 10.45 5.93 -12.83
C ARG A 108 9.21 5.32 -13.48
N PHE A 109 9.31 4.10 -14.00
CA PHE A 109 8.17 3.38 -14.57
C PHE A 109 7.01 3.26 -13.58
N GLY A 110 7.27 2.89 -12.31
CA GLY A 110 6.24 2.84 -11.26
C GLY A 110 5.55 4.18 -11.02
N VAL A 111 6.32 5.27 -10.87
CA VAL A 111 5.76 6.62 -10.65
C VAL A 111 4.92 7.07 -11.85
N GLU A 112 5.42 6.86 -13.08
CA GLU A 112 4.67 7.23 -14.28
C GLU A 112 3.41 6.36 -14.48
N CYS A 113 3.40 5.12 -13.97
CA CYS A 113 2.20 4.29 -14.01
C CYS A 113 1.04 4.93 -13.22
N ALA A 114 1.34 5.45 -12.03
CA ALA A 114 0.37 6.18 -11.21
C ALA A 114 0.04 7.56 -11.81
N ARG A 115 1.02 8.25 -12.42
CA ARG A 115 0.77 9.54 -13.07
C ARG A 115 -0.20 9.44 -14.24
N GLU A 116 -0.09 8.42 -15.08
CA GLU A 116 -1.02 8.28 -16.21
C GLU A 116 -2.47 8.16 -15.74
N TRP A 117 -2.76 7.57 -14.57
CA TRP A 117 -4.11 7.54 -14.00
C TRP A 117 -4.66 8.95 -13.76
N VAL A 118 -3.86 9.82 -13.14
CA VAL A 118 -4.21 11.24 -12.91
C VAL A 118 -4.43 12.00 -14.23
N LEU A 119 -3.74 11.57 -15.29
CA LEU A 119 -3.88 12.09 -16.64
C LEU A 119 -4.96 11.36 -17.47
N ASP A 120 -5.91 10.68 -16.84
CA ASP A 120 -6.98 9.91 -17.50
C ASP A 120 -6.43 8.91 -18.54
N TRP A 121 -5.38 8.19 -18.14
CA TRP A 121 -4.61 7.24 -18.93
C TRP A 121 -3.99 7.82 -20.19
N GLN A 122 -3.82 9.14 -20.29
CA GLN A 122 -3.11 9.76 -21.39
C GLN A 122 -1.59 9.69 -21.17
N ALA A 123 -0.84 9.73 -22.27
CA ALA A 123 0.61 9.83 -22.18
C ALA A 123 1.01 11.13 -21.47
N ALA A 124 2.06 11.06 -20.64
CA ALA A 124 2.59 12.24 -19.98
C ALA A 124 2.97 13.32 -21.01
N PRO A 125 2.55 14.58 -20.82
CA PRO A 125 2.99 15.70 -21.66
C PRO A 125 4.52 15.80 -21.73
N GLU A 126 5.03 16.41 -22.81
CA GLU A 126 6.48 16.59 -23.04
C GLU A 126 7.19 17.29 -21.88
N ALA A 127 6.50 18.20 -21.18
CA ALA A 127 7.02 18.93 -20.02
C ALA A 127 7.49 18.03 -18.86
N PHE A 128 6.98 16.79 -18.76
CA PHE A 128 7.43 15.83 -17.75
C PHE A 128 8.76 15.14 -18.11
N ALA A 129 9.25 15.32 -19.34
CA ALA A 129 10.51 14.77 -19.83
C ALA A 129 10.67 13.25 -19.59
N VAL A 130 9.59 12.49 -19.81
CA VAL A 130 9.62 11.02 -19.68
C VAL A 130 10.50 10.46 -20.81
N PRO A 131 11.56 9.67 -20.51
CA PRO A 131 12.39 9.08 -21.55
C PRO A 131 11.56 8.26 -22.54
N ALA A 132 11.81 8.40 -23.85
CA ALA A 132 11.03 7.73 -24.91
C ALA A 132 10.85 6.22 -24.68
N ARG A 133 11.92 5.54 -24.26
CA ARG A 133 11.89 4.10 -23.91
C ARG A 133 10.91 3.75 -22.79
N ILE A 134 10.73 4.64 -21.82
CA ILE A 134 9.76 4.47 -20.72
C ILE A 134 8.36 4.77 -21.24
N ALA A 135 8.20 5.83 -22.03
CA ALA A 135 6.92 6.20 -22.65
C ALA A 135 6.35 5.10 -23.55
N GLU A 136 7.20 4.44 -24.36
CA GLU A 136 6.82 3.29 -25.19
C GLU A 136 6.31 2.13 -24.33
N THR A 137 7.01 1.82 -23.24
CA THR A 137 6.64 0.75 -22.32
C THR A 137 5.36 1.06 -21.52
N LEU A 138 5.17 2.32 -21.13
CA LEU A 138 3.91 2.80 -20.56
C LEU A 138 2.78 2.61 -21.57
N ALA A 139 2.96 3.03 -22.82
CA ALA A 139 1.95 2.83 -23.86
C ALA A 139 1.60 1.35 -24.07
N ALA A 140 2.61 0.47 -24.11
CA ALA A 140 2.41 -0.97 -24.27
C ALA A 140 1.62 -1.61 -23.11
N THR A 141 1.82 -1.13 -21.88
CA THR A 141 1.16 -1.68 -20.67
C THR A 141 -0.13 -0.95 -20.27
N ARG A 142 -0.46 0.17 -20.92
CA ARG A 142 -1.55 1.08 -20.52
C ARG A 142 -2.91 0.38 -20.41
N ALA A 143 -3.29 -0.41 -21.42
CA ALA A 143 -4.57 -1.12 -21.41
C ALA A 143 -4.66 -2.11 -20.23
N ALA A 144 -3.56 -2.80 -19.91
CA ALA A 144 -3.50 -3.69 -18.76
C ALA A 144 -3.58 -2.91 -17.44
N ARG A 145 -2.80 -1.84 -17.27
CA ARG A 145 -2.84 -1.00 -16.06
C ARG A 145 -4.23 -0.40 -15.81
N ARG A 146 -4.89 0.11 -16.87
CA ARG A 146 -6.27 0.60 -16.79
C ARG A 146 -7.24 -0.49 -16.37
N ARG A 147 -7.16 -1.68 -16.99
CA ARG A 147 -8.01 -2.82 -16.61
C ARG A 147 -7.79 -3.24 -15.15
N TYR A 148 -6.55 -3.28 -14.69
CA TYR A 148 -6.21 -3.58 -13.29
C TYR A 148 -6.88 -2.58 -12.34
N ALA A 149 -6.80 -1.28 -12.64
CA ALA A 149 -7.34 -0.23 -11.80
C ALA A 149 -8.88 -0.15 -11.84
N GLU A 150 -9.50 -0.27 -13.02
CA GLU A 150 -10.92 0.08 -13.20
C GLU A 150 -11.86 -1.14 -13.26
N ALA A 151 -11.35 -2.31 -13.67
CA ALA A 151 -12.19 -3.49 -13.92
C ALA A 151 -11.96 -4.63 -12.91
N MET A 152 -10.89 -4.60 -12.14
CA MET A 152 -10.57 -5.64 -11.15
C MET A 152 -10.84 -5.15 -9.73
N LEU A 153 -12.08 -4.73 -9.50
CA LEU A 153 -12.52 -4.10 -8.27
C LEU A 153 -13.52 -4.97 -7.51
N PRO A 154 -13.48 -4.96 -6.17
CA PRO A 154 -14.59 -5.50 -5.40
C PRO A 154 -15.86 -4.64 -5.57
N PRO A 155 -17.05 -5.19 -5.26
CA PRO A 155 -18.29 -4.45 -5.24
C PRO A 155 -18.20 -3.18 -4.39
N VAL A 156 -18.74 -2.09 -4.91
CA VAL A 156 -18.65 -0.76 -4.32
C VAL A 156 -19.37 -0.68 -2.97
N THR A 157 -20.50 -1.37 -2.84
CA THR A 157 -21.37 -1.43 -1.64
C THR A 157 -20.72 -2.17 -0.47
N LEU A 158 -19.77 -3.07 -0.74
CA LEU A 158 -19.18 -3.99 0.23
C LEU A 158 -20.21 -4.87 0.96
N ASP A 159 -21.43 -5.05 0.42
CA ASP A 159 -22.40 -5.96 1.01
C ASP A 159 -22.00 -7.42 0.73
N ALA A 160 -22.07 -8.26 1.76
CA ALA A 160 -21.85 -9.70 1.60
C ALA A 160 -22.94 -10.35 0.73
N ALA A 161 -24.12 -9.74 0.62
CA ALA A 161 -25.18 -10.19 -0.28
C ALA A 161 -24.83 -10.01 -1.77
N ASP A 162 -23.96 -9.05 -2.08
CA ASP A 162 -23.53 -8.76 -3.46
C ASP A 162 -22.37 -9.67 -3.92
N LEU A 163 -21.85 -10.51 -3.02
CA LEU A 163 -20.82 -11.49 -3.37
C LEU A 163 -21.47 -12.69 -4.06
N ASP A 164 -20.94 -13.05 -5.24
CA ASP A 164 -21.34 -14.25 -5.96
C ASP A 164 -21.18 -15.49 -5.04
N PRO A 165 -22.27 -16.23 -4.74
CA PRO A 165 -22.21 -17.42 -3.90
C PRO A 165 -21.19 -18.47 -4.40
N ALA A 166 -20.93 -18.55 -5.70
CA ALA A 166 -19.93 -19.44 -6.27
C ALA A 166 -18.50 -19.09 -5.82
N LEU A 167 -18.23 -17.82 -5.52
CA LEU A 167 -16.95 -17.38 -4.96
C LEU A 167 -16.71 -17.99 -3.59
N LEU A 168 -17.74 -18.03 -2.74
CA LEU A 168 -17.62 -18.58 -1.39
C LEU A 168 -17.36 -20.10 -1.40
N VAL A 169 -17.92 -20.80 -2.39
CA VAL A 169 -17.69 -22.25 -2.58
C VAL A 169 -16.27 -22.52 -3.06
N THR A 170 -15.75 -21.69 -3.96
CA THR A 170 -14.42 -21.87 -4.57
C THR A 170 -13.27 -21.28 -3.75
N TYR A 171 -13.58 -20.38 -2.82
CA TYR A 171 -12.60 -19.68 -1.99
C TYR A 171 -11.54 -20.58 -1.31
N PRO A 172 -11.90 -21.71 -0.64
CA PRO A 172 -10.92 -22.58 0.01
C PRO A 172 -9.88 -23.17 -0.96
N HIS A 173 -10.28 -23.40 -2.21
CA HIS A 173 -9.43 -24.05 -3.20
C HIS A 173 -8.57 -23.04 -3.96
N HIS A 174 -9.13 -21.89 -4.32
CA HIS A 174 -8.48 -20.91 -5.19
C HIS A 174 -7.70 -19.83 -4.43
N ILE A 175 -8.21 -19.36 -3.30
CA ILE A 175 -7.64 -18.21 -2.58
C ILE A 175 -6.91 -18.65 -1.32
N TRP A 176 -7.55 -19.48 -0.49
CA TRP A 176 -6.98 -19.88 0.80
C TRP A 176 -5.65 -20.61 0.67
N SER A 177 -5.49 -21.44 -0.38
CA SER A 177 -4.24 -22.14 -0.68
C SER A 177 -3.09 -21.20 -1.04
N ARG A 178 -3.40 -20.01 -1.56
CA ARG A 178 -2.44 -18.98 -1.99
C ARG A 178 -2.08 -17.99 -0.89
N LEU A 179 -2.80 -17.96 0.23
CA LEU A 179 -2.47 -17.08 1.34
C LEU A 179 -1.15 -17.50 2.02
N ASN A 180 -0.35 -16.51 2.39
CA ASN A 180 0.87 -16.68 3.17
C ASN A 180 0.54 -17.41 4.48
N ALA A 181 1.40 -18.37 4.89
CA ALA A 181 1.14 -19.24 6.04
C ALA A 181 0.72 -18.51 7.33
N PRO A 182 1.34 -17.37 7.73
CA PRO A 182 0.93 -16.65 8.93
C PRO A 182 -0.51 -16.13 8.91
N VAL A 183 -1.08 -15.87 7.73
CA VAL A 183 -2.46 -15.40 7.56
C VAL A 183 -3.43 -16.56 7.76
N ARG A 184 -3.14 -17.72 7.16
CA ARG A 184 -3.99 -18.92 7.22
C ARG A 184 -4.23 -19.43 8.65
N ILE A 185 -3.25 -19.24 9.53
CA ILE A 185 -3.27 -19.80 10.89
C ILE A 185 -4.18 -19.01 11.85
N ARG A 186 -4.51 -17.74 11.54
CA ARG A 186 -5.17 -16.85 12.53
C ARG A 186 -6.67 -17.10 12.69
N ALA A 187 -7.43 -17.12 11.60
CA ALA A 187 -8.88 -17.37 11.61
C ALA A 187 -9.41 -17.50 10.18
N TRP A 188 -10.58 -18.15 10.05
CA TRP A 188 -11.34 -18.10 8.80
C TRP A 188 -11.91 -16.70 8.58
N PRO A 189 -11.67 -16.06 7.42
CA PRO A 189 -12.12 -14.69 7.15
C PRO A 189 -13.65 -14.61 7.04
N SER A 190 -14.21 -13.44 7.32
CA SER A 190 -15.63 -13.17 7.07
C SER A 190 -15.96 -13.30 5.59
N ARG A 191 -17.25 -13.46 5.23
CA ARG A 191 -17.65 -13.51 3.80
C ARG A 191 -17.18 -12.28 3.04
N TRP A 192 -17.30 -11.11 3.65
CA TRP A 192 -16.78 -9.85 3.13
C TRP A 192 -15.29 -9.93 2.80
N GLU A 193 -14.46 -10.32 3.77
CA GLU A 193 -13.01 -10.38 3.59
C GLU A 193 -12.62 -11.47 2.57
N GLN A 194 -13.38 -12.57 2.49
CA GLN A 194 -13.20 -13.58 1.42
C GLN A 194 -13.41 -12.98 0.03
N GLY A 195 -14.46 -12.15 -0.13
CA GLY A 195 -14.72 -11.42 -1.37
C GLY A 195 -13.57 -10.46 -1.71
N ILE A 196 -13.14 -9.63 -0.76
CA ILE A 196 -12.00 -8.71 -0.96
C ILE A 196 -10.73 -9.47 -1.38
N GLN A 197 -10.41 -10.57 -0.68
CA GLN A 197 -9.23 -11.38 -1.01
C GLN A 197 -9.36 -12.04 -2.38
N HIS A 198 -10.56 -12.43 -2.81
CA HIS A 198 -10.79 -12.94 -4.15
C HIS A 198 -10.44 -11.90 -5.23
N TYR A 199 -11.02 -10.70 -5.15
CA TYR A 199 -10.76 -9.63 -6.13
C TYR A 199 -9.31 -9.16 -6.10
N ALA A 200 -8.70 -9.07 -4.92
CA ALA A 200 -7.30 -8.73 -4.79
C ALA A 200 -6.37 -9.80 -5.39
N TRP A 201 -6.71 -11.08 -5.26
CA TRP A 201 -5.97 -12.16 -5.92
C TRP A 201 -6.10 -12.08 -7.44
N GLN A 202 -7.31 -11.90 -7.97
CA GLN A 202 -7.52 -11.74 -9.42
C GLN A 202 -6.72 -10.57 -9.98
N ALA A 203 -6.75 -9.43 -9.28
CA ALA A 203 -5.95 -8.27 -9.64
C ALA A 203 -4.46 -8.61 -9.63
N ALA A 204 -3.95 -9.19 -8.54
CA ALA A 204 -2.53 -9.51 -8.40
C ALA A 204 -2.04 -10.54 -9.43
N GLU A 205 -2.82 -11.58 -9.72
CA GLU A 205 -2.53 -12.59 -10.75
C GLU A 205 -2.49 -11.97 -12.15
N PHE A 206 -3.43 -11.06 -12.45
CA PHE A 206 -3.43 -10.32 -13.70
C PHE A 206 -2.22 -9.38 -13.81
N ALA A 207 -1.90 -8.60 -12.77
CA ALA A 207 -0.71 -7.75 -12.79
C ALA A 207 0.56 -8.59 -12.96
N HIS A 208 0.66 -9.72 -12.26
CA HIS A 208 1.78 -10.65 -12.34
C HIS A 208 2.04 -11.14 -13.77
N THR A 209 1.00 -11.31 -14.57
CA THR A 209 1.11 -11.81 -15.95
C THR A 209 1.23 -10.69 -16.98
N ALA A 210 0.50 -9.59 -16.80
CA ALA A 210 0.34 -8.55 -17.82
C ALA A 210 1.22 -7.31 -17.64
N ILE A 211 1.74 -7.05 -16.43
CA ILE A 211 2.41 -5.77 -16.10
C ILE A 211 3.77 -6.00 -15.42
N VAL A 212 3.84 -6.89 -14.43
CA VAL A 212 5.03 -7.16 -13.62
C VAL A 212 6.26 -7.56 -14.46
N PRO A 213 6.16 -8.41 -15.51
CA PRO A 213 7.33 -8.80 -16.30
C PRO A 213 8.06 -7.60 -16.90
N THR A 214 7.28 -6.60 -17.36
CA THR A 214 7.81 -5.35 -17.90
C THR A 214 8.54 -4.51 -16.84
N GLY A 215 8.00 -4.44 -15.61
CA GLY A 215 8.68 -3.77 -14.51
C GLY A 215 9.98 -4.48 -14.13
N LEU A 216 10.00 -5.82 -14.10
CA LEU A 216 11.22 -6.57 -13.79
C LEU A 216 12.31 -6.43 -14.87
N GLN A 217 11.95 -6.26 -16.14
CA GLN A 217 12.92 -5.93 -17.19
C GLN A 217 13.63 -4.61 -16.92
N TRP A 218 12.93 -3.59 -16.40
CA TRP A 218 13.55 -2.33 -15.99
C TRP A 218 14.49 -2.52 -14.80
N LEU A 219 14.09 -3.33 -13.82
CA LEU A 219 14.94 -3.63 -12.66
C LEU A 219 16.24 -4.31 -13.08
N GLU A 220 16.16 -5.32 -13.94
CA GLU A 220 17.34 -6.01 -14.48
C GLU A 220 18.26 -5.05 -15.24
N ARG A 221 17.68 -4.17 -16.07
CA ARG A 221 18.43 -3.14 -16.79
C ARG A 221 19.12 -2.15 -15.85
N ASP A 222 18.46 -1.72 -14.79
CA ASP A 222 19.05 -0.83 -13.78
C ASP A 222 20.22 -1.51 -13.06
N VAL A 223 20.10 -2.80 -12.74
CA VAL A 223 21.22 -3.60 -12.19
C VAL A 223 22.41 -3.65 -13.16
N GLN A 224 22.16 -3.90 -14.45
CA GLN A 224 23.22 -3.94 -15.48
C GLN A 224 23.90 -2.57 -15.67
N ARG A 225 23.11 -1.48 -15.73
CA ARG A 225 23.62 -0.09 -15.81
C ARG A 225 24.48 0.26 -14.61
N LEU A 226 23.98 0.00 -13.41
CA LEU A 226 24.72 0.27 -12.18
C LEU A 226 26.00 -0.56 -12.11
N ALA A 227 25.95 -1.85 -12.46
CA ALA A 227 27.13 -2.71 -12.48
C ALA A 227 28.20 -2.22 -13.48
N THR A 228 27.77 -1.75 -14.65
CA THR A 228 28.67 -1.16 -15.66
C THR A 228 29.34 0.11 -15.12
N GLY A 229 28.57 1.01 -14.49
CA GLY A 229 29.10 2.23 -13.88
C GLY A 229 30.09 1.94 -12.75
N LEU A 230 29.75 1.00 -11.85
CA LEU A 230 30.64 0.59 -10.76
C LEU A 230 31.96 -0.02 -11.29
N GLN A 231 31.95 -0.73 -12.42
CA GLN A 231 33.17 -1.29 -13.00
C GLN A 231 34.05 -0.23 -13.67
N ALA A 232 33.44 0.80 -14.25
CA ALA A 232 34.14 1.93 -14.84
C ALA A 232 34.82 2.82 -13.77
N ASP A 233 34.27 2.88 -12.56
CA ASP A 233 34.80 3.69 -11.45
C ASP A 233 35.22 2.84 -10.23
N ARG A 234 36.55 2.66 -10.08
CA ARG A 234 37.14 1.92 -8.94
C ARG A 234 36.81 2.50 -7.57
N ASN A 235 36.61 3.82 -7.47
CA ASN A 235 36.27 4.46 -6.19
C ASN A 235 34.80 4.17 -5.85
N ALA A 236 33.90 4.32 -6.83
CA ALA A 236 32.50 3.96 -6.67
C ALA A 236 32.33 2.47 -6.32
N TRP A 237 33.12 1.57 -6.94
CA TRP A 237 33.15 0.16 -6.57
C TRP A 237 33.51 -0.08 -5.11
N ARG A 238 34.58 0.56 -4.60
CA ARG A 238 34.97 0.45 -3.20
C ARG A 238 33.91 1.02 -2.27
N GLN A 239 33.30 2.13 -2.65
CA GLN A 239 32.21 2.74 -1.90
C GLN A 239 30.98 1.83 -1.83
N ALA A 240 30.62 1.17 -2.93
CA ALA A 240 29.53 0.20 -2.99
C ALA A 240 29.76 -0.98 -2.03
N LEU A 241 31.00 -1.50 -1.94
CA LEU A 241 31.35 -2.55 -0.99
C LEU A 241 31.15 -2.08 0.46
N VAL A 242 31.63 -0.88 0.81
CA VAL A 242 31.44 -0.30 2.16
C VAL A 242 29.96 -0.11 2.46
N ILE A 243 29.19 0.47 1.53
CA ILE A 243 27.74 0.68 1.68
C ILE A 243 27.00 -0.64 1.95
N ARG A 244 27.33 -1.69 1.18
CA ARG A 244 26.74 -3.02 1.36
C ARG A 244 27.04 -3.58 2.74
N ASP A 245 28.31 -3.55 3.13
CA ASP A 245 28.78 -4.16 4.38
C ASP A 245 28.23 -3.41 5.61
N GLU A 246 28.10 -2.08 5.52
CA GLU A 246 27.53 -1.22 6.56
C GLU A 246 25.99 -1.12 6.50
N ARG A 247 25.35 -1.62 5.44
CA ARG A 247 23.90 -1.46 5.15
C ARG A 247 23.43 0.00 5.19
N ASN A 248 24.24 0.92 4.66
CA ASN A 248 23.98 2.36 4.71
C ASN A 248 23.05 2.81 3.57
N SER A 249 21.74 2.78 3.83
CA SER A 249 20.70 3.05 2.82
C SER A 249 20.76 4.47 2.21
N PRO A 250 20.91 5.57 2.97
CA PRO A 250 21.06 6.90 2.38
C PRO A 250 22.28 7.03 1.43
N ALA A 251 23.41 6.41 1.81
CA ALA A 251 24.60 6.38 0.96
C ALA A 251 24.39 5.52 -0.30
N ALA A 252 23.63 4.43 -0.19
CA ALA A 252 23.22 3.63 -1.34
C ALA A 252 22.39 4.46 -2.33
N THR A 253 21.38 5.18 -1.84
CA THR A 253 20.54 6.06 -2.66
C THR A 253 21.39 7.11 -3.40
N ALA A 254 22.28 7.81 -2.69
CA ALA A 254 23.17 8.80 -3.32
C ALA A 254 24.09 8.19 -4.40
N LEU A 255 24.68 7.03 -4.12
CA LEU A 255 25.55 6.33 -5.07
C LEU A 255 24.79 5.87 -6.32
N VAL A 256 23.62 5.25 -6.15
CA VAL A 256 22.79 4.78 -7.27
C VAL A 256 22.38 5.93 -8.18
N MET A 257 21.85 7.01 -7.60
CA MET A 257 21.42 8.19 -8.36
C MET A 257 22.59 8.78 -9.16
N THR A 258 23.75 8.96 -8.53
CA THR A 258 24.95 9.48 -9.20
C THR A 258 25.39 8.56 -10.35
N MET A 259 25.41 7.25 -10.11
CA MET A 259 25.92 6.29 -11.09
C MET A 259 24.98 6.11 -12.29
N LEU A 260 23.68 6.02 -12.06
CA LEU A 260 22.71 5.89 -13.15
C LEU A 260 22.56 7.17 -13.98
N ALA A 261 22.82 8.35 -13.38
CA ALA A 261 22.89 9.61 -14.12
C ALA A 261 24.12 9.66 -15.04
N ALA A 262 25.29 9.20 -14.55
CA ALA A 262 26.53 9.21 -15.31
C ALA A 262 26.60 8.11 -16.40
N HIS A 263 25.84 7.02 -16.24
CA HIS A 263 25.83 5.87 -17.15
C HIS A 263 24.41 5.58 -17.67
N PRO A 264 23.95 6.30 -18.71
CA PRO A 264 22.60 6.17 -19.24
C PRO A 264 22.35 4.85 -20.00
N GLU A 265 23.41 4.20 -20.47
CA GLU A 265 23.34 2.96 -21.25
C GLU A 265 23.72 1.74 -20.41
N SER A 266 23.03 0.62 -20.68
CA SER A 266 23.35 -0.69 -20.09
C SER A 266 24.44 -1.37 -20.92
N GLY A 267 25.48 -1.86 -20.26
CA GLY A 267 26.46 -2.79 -20.82
C GLY A 267 26.37 -4.17 -20.18
N GLU A 268 27.02 -5.16 -20.79
CA GLU A 268 27.22 -6.46 -20.15
C GLU A 268 28.29 -6.36 -19.06
N ALA A 269 27.87 -6.47 -17.81
CA ALA A 269 28.77 -6.50 -16.66
C ALA A 269 28.98 -7.94 -16.17
N PRO A 270 30.19 -8.34 -15.74
CA PRO A 270 30.42 -9.58 -15.02
C PRO A 270 29.44 -9.81 -13.85
N LEU A 271 29.08 -11.08 -13.60
CA LEU A 271 28.14 -11.48 -12.55
C LEU A 271 28.49 -10.91 -11.16
N THR A 272 29.78 -10.80 -10.84
CA THR A 272 30.25 -10.20 -9.58
C THR A 272 29.85 -8.73 -9.45
N GLY A 273 29.91 -7.96 -10.53
CA GLY A 273 29.45 -6.57 -10.58
C GLY A 273 27.94 -6.48 -10.50
N GLN A 274 27.23 -7.36 -11.21
CA GLN A 274 25.76 -7.39 -11.16
C GLN A 274 25.24 -7.69 -9.74
N ARG A 275 25.88 -8.63 -9.01
CA ARG A 275 25.51 -8.92 -7.61
C ARG A 275 25.74 -7.73 -6.69
N LEU A 276 26.88 -7.07 -6.78
CA LEU A 276 27.15 -5.87 -5.98
C LEU A 276 26.15 -4.75 -6.30
N ALA A 277 25.84 -4.54 -7.58
CA ALA A 277 24.82 -3.57 -8.00
C ALA A 277 23.42 -3.93 -7.44
N ALA A 278 23.04 -5.21 -7.49
CA ALA A 278 21.79 -5.69 -6.92
C ALA A 278 21.71 -5.45 -5.40
N ASP A 279 22.80 -5.72 -4.66
CA ASP A 279 22.87 -5.49 -3.20
C ASP A 279 22.68 -3.99 -2.85
N VAL A 280 23.35 -3.09 -3.58
CA VAL A 280 23.24 -1.64 -3.36
C VAL A 280 21.86 -1.13 -3.75
N LEU A 281 21.32 -1.60 -4.88
CA LEU A 281 19.96 -1.23 -5.30
C LEU A 281 18.91 -1.76 -4.32
N TYR A 282 19.11 -2.95 -3.74
CA TYR A 282 18.26 -3.47 -2.67
C TYR A 282 18.26 -2.53 -1.46
N LEU A 283 19.41 -2.02 -1.03
CA LEU A 283 19.49 -1.07 0.09
C LEU A 283 18.78 0.26 -0.20
N MET A 284 18.83 0.74 -1.45
CA MET A 284 18.06 1.91 -1.89
C MET A 284 16.55 1.62 -1.85
N LEU A 285 16.10 0.50 -2.42
CA LEU A 285 14.67 0.16 -2.44
C LEU A 285 14.11 -0.18 -1.05
N ALA A 286 14.97 -0.71 -0.18
CA ALA A 286 14.64 -1.08 1.19
C ALA A 286 14.61 0.15 2.10
N GLU A 287 15.10 1.31 1.64
CA GLU A 287 14.90 2.57 2.32
C GLU A 287 13.40 2.74 2.53
N ARG A 288 13.00 2.75 3.80
CA ARG A 288 11.67 3.20 4.12
C ARG A 288 11.64 4.67 3.72
N PRO A 289 10.69 5.12 2.88
CA PRO A 289 10.55 6.54 2.62
C PRO A 289 10.52 7.25 3.97
N PRO A 290 11.17 8.42 4.11
CA PRO A 290 11.24 9.15 5.37
C PRO A 290 9.84 9.18 5.96
N LYS A 291 9.68 8.64 7.19
CA LYS A 291 8.43 8.30 7.87
C LYS A 291 7.38 9.40 7.72
N ARG A 292 6.68 9.44 6.59
CA ARG A 292 5.61 10.42 6.42
C ARG A 292 4.35 9.84 7.03
N TRP A 293 4.13 8.53 6.93
CA TRP A 293 2.91 7.86 7.38
C TRP A 293 3.20 6.44 7.91
N GLU A 294 3.34 6.28 9.23
CA GLU A 294 3.25 4.95 9.85
C GLU A 294 1.85 4.77 10.43
N ILE A 295 1.15 3.68 10.07
CA ILE A 295 0.04 3.18 10.87
C ILE A 295 0.65 2.66 12.17
N THR A 296 0.79 3.55 13.15
CA THR A 296 1.30 3.18 14.47
C THR A 296 0.24 2.27 15.11
N PRO A 297 0.56 1.01 15.48
CA PRO A 297 -0.30 0.24 16.35
C PRO A 297 -0.62 1.10 17.57
N PRO A 298 -1.88 1.18 18.05
CA PRO A 298 -2.14 1.80 19.33
C PRO A 298 -1.26 1.08 20.34
N GLN A 299 -0.43 1.84 21.05
CA GLN A 299 0.29 1.29 22.19
C GLN A 299 -0.76 0.64 23.08
N ARG A 300 -0.60 -0.67 23.36
CA ARG A 300 -1.41 -1.31 24.39
C ARG A 300 -1.22 -0.44 25.63
N PRO A 301 -2.29 0.03 26.29
CA PRO A 301 -2.12 0.64 27.59
C PRO A 301 -1.40 -0.41 28.44
N GLU A 302 -0.18 -0.11 28.86
CA GLU A 302 0.58 -0.99 29.74
C GLU A 302 -0.30 -1.27 30.97
N GLU A 303 -0.59 -2.56 31.21
CA GLU A 303 -1.34 -3.00 32.38
C GLU A 303 -0.56 -2.60 33.63
N GLY A 304 -0.98 -1.52 34.28
CA GLY A 304 -0.31 -0.96 35.45
C GLY A 304 0.14 0.49 35.33
N VAL A 305 -0.09 1.16 34.19
CA VAL A 305 0.20 2.60 34.07
C VAL A 305 -0.82 3.39 34.90
N GLN A 306 -0.33 3.83 36.06
CA GLN A 306 -0.73 5.05 36.76
C GLN A 306 -1.34 6.03 35.77
N ARG A 307 -2.54 6.55 36.05
CA ARG A 307 -3.10 7.72 35.35
C ARG A 307 -1.95 8.69 35.13
N TYR A 308 -1.58 8.91 33.87
CA TYR A 308 -0.58 9.92 33.53
C TYR A 308 -0.98 11.19 34.30
N PRO A 309 -0.07 11.83 35.08
CA PRO A 309 -0.34 13.21 35.46
C PRO A 309 -0.62 13.94 34.16
N GLU A 310 -1.68 14.75 34.13
CA GLU A 310 -1.99 15.65 33.02
C GLU A 310 -0.70 16.38 32.64
N ARG A 311 0.03 15.83 31.66
CA ARG A 311 1.06 16.58 30.99
C ARG A 311 0.25 17.50 30.10
N ASP A 312 0.38 18.79 30.37
CA ASP A 312 0.06 19.86 29.44
C ASP A 312 0.80 19.59 28.12
N TYR A 313 0.23 18.72 27.30
CA TYR A 313 0.33 18.87 25.88
C TYR A 313 -0.41 20.16 25.60
N ALA A 314 0.31 21.27 25.62
CA ALA A 314 -0.19 22.49 25.00
C ALA A 314 -0.65 22.06 23.61
N ALA A 315 -1.96 22.02 23.42
CA ALA A 315 -2.55 21.68 22.14
C ALA A 315 -1.81 22.53 21.10
N PRO A 316 -1.34 21.94 19.99
CA PRO A 316 -0.69 22.73 18.95
C PRO A 316 -1.60 23.92 18.68
N ARG A 317 -1.07 25.13 18.89
CA ARG A 317 -1.85 26.36 18.72
C ARG A 317 -2.41 26.31 17.31
N LEU A 318 -3.72 26.08 17.22
CA LEU A 318 -4.45 26.13 15.97
C LEU A 318 -4.18 27.53 15.36
N PRO A 319 -4.04 27.63 14.02
CA PRO A 319 -3.88 28.92 13.37
C PRO A 319 -4.96 29.90 13.87
N GLU A 320 -4.57 31.16 14.12
CA GLU A 320 -5.37 32.17 14.86
C GLU A 320 -6.76 32.46 14.26
N SER A 321 -7.05 32.00 13.03
CA SER A 321 -8.43 31.87 12.57
C SER A 321 -8.99 30.48 12.88
N ALA A 322 -9.33 30.23 14.14
CA ALA A 322 -10.14 29.07 14.55
C ALA A 322 -11.41 28.92 13.68
N ASP A 323 -11.86 30.02 13.09
CA ASP A 323 -13.02 30.11 12.22
C ASP A 323 -12.84 29.36 10.88
N ALA A 324 -11.68 29.44 10.22
CA ALA A 324 -11.50 28.79 8.91
C ALA A 324 -11.44 27.25 9.01
N TYR A 325 -10.74 26.74 10.03
CA TYR A 325 -10.68 25.30 10.29
C TYR A 325 -12.05 24.77 10.75
N GLU A 326 -12.70 25.42 11.71
CA GLU A 326 -14.03 24.97 12.17
C GLU A 326 -15.07 25.06 11.05
N GLN A 327 -15.06 26.10 10.21
CA GLN A 327 -15.96 26.18 9.06
C GLN A 327 -15.66 25.11 8.00
N ALA A 328 -14.40 24.76 7.77
CA ALA A 328 -14.05 23.64 6.90
C ALA A 328 -14.52 22.31 7.51
N ARG A 329 -14.27 22.09 8.80
CA ARG A 329 -14.71 20.90 9.55
C ARG A 329 -16.23 20.77 9.49
N LEU A 330 -16.98 21.82 9.79
CA LEU A 330 -18.46 21.81 9.77
C LEU A 330 -19.02 21.48 8.38
N ARG A 331 -18.36 21.90 7.29
CA ARG A 331 -18.78 21.58 5.92
C ARG A 331 -18.68 20.09 5.59
N VAL A 332 -17.70 19.38 6.16
CA VAL A 332 -17.46 17.95 5.87
C VAL A 332 -17.75 17.02 7.05
N ALA A 333 -18.16 17.55 8.21
CA ALA A 333 -18.29 16.80 9.46
C ALA A 333 -19.18 15.58 9.31
N SER A 334 -20.35 15.73 8.68
CA SER A 334 -21.28 14.62 8.44
C SER A 334 -20.70 13.51 7.56
N GLN A 335 -19.85 13.87 6.59
CA GLN A 335 -19.16 12.91 5.73
C GLN A 335 -18.07 12.18 6.51
N ILE A 336 -17.30 12.90 7.33
CA ILE A 336 -16.27 12.33 8.21
C ILE A 336 -16.92 11.38 9.23
N ASP A 337 -18.02 11.77 9.85
CA ASP A 337 -18.72 10.96 10.85
C ASP A 337 -19.30 9.68 10.22
N ALA A 338 -19.96 9.79 9.06
CA ALA A 338 -20.48 8.63 8.33
C ALA A 338 -19.36 7.69 7.88
N PHE A 339 -18.25 8.24 7.39
CA PHE A 339 -17.08 7.46 6.99
C PHE A 339 -16.44 6.76 8.19
N THR A 340 -16.23 7.49 9.28
CA THR A 340 -15.66 6.96 10.52
C THR A 340 -16.51 5.83 11.07
N ALA A 341 -17.83 5.98 11.13
CA ALA A 341 -18.73 4.94 11.60
C ALA A 341 -18.67 3.66 10.74
N GLN A 342 -18.59 3.80 9.41
CA GLN A 342 -18.46 2.66 8.50
C GLN A 342 -17.09 1.98 8.63
N VAL A 343 -16.01 2.76 8.72
CA VAL A 343 -14.66 2.24 8.96
C VAL A 343 -14.63 1.52 10.30
N GLU A 344 -15.14 2.11 11.38
CA GLU A 344 -15.23 1.46 12.68
C GLU A 344 -16.04 0.16 12.63
N GLN A 345 -17.16 0.13 11.90
CA GLN A 345 -17.96 -1.08 11.74
C GLN A 345 -17.20 -2.20 11.00
N ILE A 346 -16.46 -1.87 9.94
CA ILE A 346 -15.65 -2.83 9.17
C ILE A 346 -14.42 -3.28 9.98
N LEU A 347 -13.85 -2.36 10.75
CA LEU A 347 -12.60 -2.56 11.48
C LEU A 347 -12.80 -3.14 12.88
N GLN A 348 -14.01 -3.10 13.42
CA GLN A 348 -14.35 -3.75 14.68
C GLN A 348 -14.02 -5.24 14.55
N PRO A 349 -13.05 -5.75 15.31
CA PRO A 349 -12.71 -7.16 15.26
C PRO A 349 -13.95 -7.94 15.73
N CYS A 350 -14.64 -8.61 14.81
CA CYS A 350 -15.54 -9.71 15.14
C CYS A 350 -14.65 -10.88 15.59
N SER A 351 -13.97 -10.73 16.74
CA SER A 351 -13.14 -11.77 17.32
C SER A 351 -14.04 -12.97 17.58
N ARG A 352 -13.76 -14.11 16.93
CA ARG A 352 -14.35 -15.37 17.35
C ARG A 352 -14.07 -15.58 18.84
N LEU A 353 -15.02 -16.22 19.50
CA LEU A 353 -15.01 -16.62 20.90
C LEU A 353 -13.62 -17.21 21.24
N HIS A 354 -12.87 -16.54 22.11
CA HIS A 354 -11.69 -17.12 22.74
C HIS A 354 -12.12 -17.92 23.96
N ASP A 355 -11.63 -19.16 24.08
CA ASP A 355 -11.81 -19.96 25.29
C ASP A 355 -11.08 -19.29 26.46
N GLN A 356 -11.77 -19.10 27.59
CA GLN A 356 -11.15 -18.72 28.84
C GLN A 356 -10.84 -19.95 29.69
N ALA A 357 -9.57 -20.09 30.10
CA ALA A 357 -9.13 -21.12 31.04
C ALA A 357 -9.65 -20.84 32.47
N GLY A 358 -9.76 -21.89 33.30
CA GLY A 358 -10.05 -21.74 34.75
C GLY A 358 -11.37 -22.29 35.29
N TYR A 359 -12.02 -23.25 34.62
CA TYR A 359 -13.19 -23.93 35.20
C TYR A 359 -13.14 -25.46 34.97
N PRO A 360 -13.73 -26.27 35.87
CA PRO A 360 -13.36 -27.68 35.98
C PRO A 360 -14.11 -28.67 35.06
N SER A 361 -15.21 -28.32 34.36
CA SER A 361 -15.82 -29.23 33.35
C SER A 361 -16.80 -28.55 32.37
N GLY A 362 -16.88 -29.11 31.13
CA GLY A 362 -18.02 -29.02 30.18
C GLY A 362 -18.02 -27.90 29.12
N TYR A 363 -18.02 -28.28 27.82
CA TYR A 363 -18.35 -27.39 26.70
C TYR A 363 -19.86 -27.46 26.41
N ARG A 364 -20.66 -26.48 26.87
CA ARG A 364 -22.03 -26.31 26.37
C ARG A 364 -22.25 -24.87 25.92
N LEU A 365 -22.35 -24.71 24.60
CA LEU A 365 -22.78 -23.48 23.94
C LEU A 365 -24.23 -23.18 24.37
N ASP A 366 -24.51 -22.00 24.90
CA ASP A 366 -25.89 -21.59 25.21
C ASP A 366 -26.62 -21.28 23.89
N LEU A 367 -27.27 -22.31 23.33
CA LEU A 367 -27.96 -22.26 22.05
C LEU A 367 -29.03 -21.15 21.99
N ARG A 368 -29.64 -20.78 23.13
CA ARG A 368 -30.64 -19.70 23.14
C ARG A 368 -30.01 -18.34 22.88
N ARG A 369 -28.81 -18.09 23.40
CA ARG A 369 -28.08 -16.84 23.15
C ARG A 369 -27.50 -16.80 21.74
N VAL A 370 -27.11 -17.95 21.20
CA VAL A 370 -26.70 -18.06 19.78
C VAL A 370 -27.85 -17.74 18.86
N MET A 371 -29.02 -18.33 19.09
CA MET A 371 -30.23 -18.00 18.32
C MET A 371 -30.68 -16.55 18.54
N GLY A 372 -30.53 -16.01 19.76
CA GLY A 372 -30.80 -14.61 20.04
C GLY A 372 -29.85 -13.65 19.32
N PHE A 373 -28.59 -14.04 19.12
CA PHE A 373 -27.65 -13.31 18.28
C PHE A 373 -27.98 -13.40 16.79
N GLU A 374 -28.36 -14.57 16.29
CA GLU A 374 -28.82 -14.70 14.89
C GLU A 374 -30.06 -13.82 14.62
N ALA A 375 -30.91 -13.62 15.63
CA ALA A 375 -32.06 -12.72 15.54
C ALA A 375 -31.73 -11.23 15.77
N ASP A 376 -30.71 -10.90 16.57
CA ASP A 376 -30.25 -9.52 16.82
C ASP A 376 -28.72 -9.45 17.00
N ALA A 377 -28.04 -8.93 15.97
CA ALA A 377 -26.58 -8.81 15.95
C ALA A 377 -26.02 -7.89 17.06
N ARG A 378 -26.83 -7.01 17.67
CA ARG A 378 -26.40 -6.13 18.77
C ARG A 378 -26.20 -6.88 20.08
N CYS A 379 -26.81 -8.06 20.21
CA CYS A 379 -26.61 -8.98 21.33
C CYS A 379 -25.26 -9.71 21.27
N TYR A 380 -24.36 -9.35 20.34
CA TYR A 380 -23.02 -9.92 20.25
C TYR A 380 -22.28 -9.84 21.60
N HIS A 381 -22.43 -8.75 22.36
CA HIS A 381 -21.85 -8.57 23.70
C HIS A 381 -22.47 -9.48 24.79
N GLN A 382 -23.57 -10.17 24.50
CA GLN A 382 -24.27 -11.11 25.39
C GLN A 382 -23.98 -12.59 25.09
N LEU A 383 -23.40 -12.89 23.92
CA LEU A 383 -22.80 -14.20 23.62
C LEU A 383 -21.64 -14.56 24.57
N TRP A 384 -21.19 -13.60 25.39
CA TRP A 384 -20.02 -13.73 26.24
C TRP A 384 -20.36 -14.44 27.55
N ARG A 385 -19.51 -15.42 27.85
CA ARG A 385 -19.31 -16.15 29.11
C ARG A 385 -20.45 -17.03 29.62
N ARG A 386 -20.21 -18.34 29.46
CA ARG A 386 -20.02 -19.34 30.53
C ARG A 386 -18.86 -20.25 30.08
N LYS A 387 -17.93 -20.67 30.94
CA LYS A 387 -18.12 -21.88 31.74
C LYS A 387 -19.24 -21.83 32.76
#